data_AF-A0A377G712-F1
#
_entry.id   AF-A0A377G712-F1
#
_cell.length_a   1.000
_cell.length_b   1.000
_cell.length_c   1.000
_cell.angle_alpha   90.00
_cell.angle_beta   90.00
_cell.angle_gamma   90.00
#
_symmetry.space_group_name_H-M   'P 1'
#
loop_
_entity.id
_entity.type
_entity.pdbx_description
1 polymer ?
#
loop_
_entity_poly.entity_id
_entity_poly.type
_entity_poly.pdbx_seq_one_letter_code
_entity_poly.pdbx_strand_id
1 'polypeptide(L)'
;MPSFLVNYGGPRTPLSTSSLSFPKIFEACEEFYQSQLKSTSFTVKGLDVTYYQVGIHRMVKVDLPEQVLENLKSKNAAIKNKAMETRKLFYTAQSSASDFNTKDYKLLENNCVSAVANVLNTIEPPVRWGT
;
A
#
# COMPACT_ATOMS: atom_id res chain seq x y z
N MET A 1 3.47 14.52 0.93
CA MET A 1 4.05 13.15 0.86
C MET A 1 3.20 12.30 -0.07
N PRO A 2 3.75 11.73 -1.17
CA PRO A 2 3.01 10.82 -2.04
C PRO A 2 2.58 9.57 -1.29
N SER A 3 1.34 9.14 -1.50
CA SER A 3 0.76 7.99 -0.81
C SER A 3 -0.31 7.33 -1.65
N PHE A 4 -0.52 6.03 -1.48
CA PHE A 4 -1.72 5.36 -1.98
C PHE A 4 -2.32 4.45 -0.91
N LEU A 5 -3.63 4.23 -1.00
CA LEU A 5 -4.41 3.35 -0.14
C LEU A 5 -5.16 2.32 -0.98
N VAL A 6 -4.99 1.05 -0.64
CA VAL A 6 -5.76 -0.06 -1.20
C VAL A 6 -6.90 -0.42 -0.25
N ASN A 7 -8.13 -0.26 -0.74
CA ASN A 7 -9.41 -0.56 -0.10
C ASN A 7 -10.24 -1.55 -0.93
N TYR A 8 -9.59 -2.50 -1.60
CA TYR A 8 -10.26 -3.45 -2.49
C TYR A 8 -11.25 -4.34 -1.73
N GLY A 9 -12.49 -4.43 -2.20
CA GLY A 9 -13.58 -5.13 -1.50
C GLY A 9 -14.23 -4.31 -0.36
N GLY A 10 -13.83 -3.05 -0.17
CA GLY A 10 -14.49 -2.12 0.75
C GLY A 10 -15.63 -1.33 0.10
N PRO A 11 -16.40 -0.56 0.88
CA PRO A 11 -17.58 0.20 0.43
C PRO A 11 -17.25 1.47 -0.38
N ARG A 12 -15.96 1.75 -0.64
CA ARG A 12 -15.45 2.95 -1.31
C ARG A 12 -14.40 2.56 -2.34
N THR A 13 -13.87 3.54 -3.07
CA THR A 13 -12.90 3.34 -4.16
C THR A 13 -11.80 2.34 -3.79
N PRO A 14 -11.59 1.27 -4.59
CA PRO A 14 -10.63 0.20 -4.28
C PRO A 14 -9.17 0.63 -4.20
N LEU A 15 -8.78 1.64 -4.99
CA LEU A 15 -7.45 2.26 -4.94
C LEU A 15 -7.62 3.78 -4.91
N SER A 16 -7.01 4.43 -3.93
CA SER A 16 -6.95 5.89 -3.87
C SER A 16 -5.52 6.39 -3.77
N THR A 17 -5.19 7.39 -4.57
CA THR A 17 -3.90 8.12 -4.52
C THR A 17 -4.05 9.49 -3.86
N SER A 18 -5.26 9.87 -3.45
CA SER A 18 -5.56 11.13 -2.80
C SER A 18 -5.64 10.93 -1.29
N SER A 19 -4.63 11.39 -0.55
CA SER A 19 -4.58 11.27 0.91
C SER A 19 -5.76 11.94 1.62
N LEU A 20 -6.34 12.97 1.01
CA LEU A 20 -7.54 13.65 1.50
C LEU A 20 -8.79 12.75 1.55
N SER A 21 -8.80 11.66 0.78
CA SER A 21 -9.91 10.71 0.77
C SER A 21 -9.80 9.61 1.83
N PHE A 22 -8.60 9.37 2.39
CA PHE A 22 -8.36 8.21 3.26
C PHE A 22 -9.23 8.22 4.52
N PRO A 23 -9.39 9.34 5.25
CA PRO A 23 -10.27 9.37 6.43
C PRO A 23 -11.71 8.96 6.11
N LYS A 24 -12.27 9.47 5.00
CA LYS A 24 -13.64 9.12 4.56
C LYS A 24 -13.77 7.67 4.13
N ILE A 25 -12.69 7.06 3.64
CA ILE A 25 -12.65 5.62 3.33
C ILE A 25 -12.67 4.82 4.63
N PHE A 26 -11.88 5.23 5.63
CA PHE A 26 -11.85 4.57 6.93
C PHE A 26 -13.21 4.64 7.64
N GLU A 27 -13.81 5.82 7.74
CA GLU A 27 -15.15 6.03 8.30
C GLU A 27 -16.18 5.11 7.63
N ALA A 28 -16.22 5.08 6.30
CA ALA A 28 -17.15 4.24 5.56
C ALA A 28 -16.92 2.73 5.81
N CYS A 29 -15.67 2.30 5.98
CA CYS A 29 -15.36 0.92 6.36
C CYS A 29 -15.83 0.61 7.78
N GLU A 30 -15.60 1.49 8.75
CA GLU A 30 -16.05 1.29 10.14
C GLU A 30 -17.58 1.19 10.22
N GLU A 31 -18.30 2.04 9.50
CA GLU A 31 -19.76 2.00 9.38
C GLU A 31 -20.25 0.69 8.75
N PHE A 32 -19.67 0.30 7.61
CA PHE A 32 -20.10 -0.88 6.86
C PHE A 32 -19.83 -2.19 7.61
N TYR A 33 -18.66 -2.31 8.23
CA TYR A 33 -18.24 -3.52 8.95
C TYR A 33 -18.59 -3.52 10.44
N GLN A 34 -19.17 -2.42 10.95
CA GLN A 34 -19.54 -2.24 12.36
C GLN A 34 -18.39 -2.58 13.33
N SER A 35 -17.17 -2.19 12.96
CA SER A 35 -15.96 -2.48 13.71
C SER A 35 -15.03 -1.28 13.68
N GLN A 36 -14.27 -1.08 14.74
CA GLN A 36 -13.23 -0.05 14.77
C GLN A 36 -12.03 -0.42 13.90
N LEU A 37 -11.38 0.60 13.35
CA LEU A 37 -10.13 0.54 12.63
C LEU A 37 -8.97 0.18 13.57
N LYS A 38 -8.22 -0.85 13.20
CA LYS A 38 -6.95 -1.22 13.81
C LYS A 38 -5.84 -1.06 12.78
N SER A 39 -4.65 -0.66 13.22
CA SER A 39 -3.54 -0.44 12.32
C SER A 39 -2.20 -0.88 12.89
N THR A 40 -1.32 -1.35 12.01
CA THR A 40 0.09 -1.63 12.30
C THR A 40 0.94 -0.96 11.23
N SER A 41 1.89 -0.13 11.65
CA SER A 41 2.81 0.58 10.75
C SER A 41 4.23 0.02 10.86
N PHE A 42 4.92 -0.06 9.74
CA PHE A 42 6.31 -0.51 9.64
C PHE A 42 6.98 0.08 8.41
N THR A 43 8.32 0.13 8.42
CA THR A 43 9.12 0.59 7.27
C THR A 43 9.78 -0.61 6.60
N VAL A 44 9.66 -0.72 5.29
CA VAL A 44 10.26 -1.80 4.48
C VAL A 44 10.85 -1.22 3.20
N LYS A 45 12.12 -1.54 2.92
CA LYS A 45 12.88 -1.01 1.75
C LYS A 45 12.82 0.52 1.58
N GLY A 46 12.66 1.24 2.69
CA GLY A 46 12.56 2.71 2.71
C GLY A 46 11.17 3.28 2.39
N LEU A 47 10.14 2.43 2.33
CA LEU A 47 8.73 2.83 2.24
C LEU A 47 8.06 2.65 3.59
N ASP A 48 7.20 3.59 3.95
CA ASP A 48 6.37 3.45 5.15
C ASP A 48 5.06 2.78 4.76
N VAL A 49 4.77 1.66 5.40
CA VAL A 49 3.61 0.82 5.13
C VAL A 49 2.75 0.80 6.38
N THR A 50 1.45 1.06 6.21
CA THR A 50 0.48 0.87 7.27
C THR A 50 -0.56 -0.14 6.83
N TYR A 51 -0.60 -1.26 7.53
CA TYR A 51 -1.66 -2.25 7.42
C TYR A 51 -2.85 -1.82 8.27
N TYR A 52 -4.05 -1.92 7.73
CA TYR A 52 -5.28 -1.67 8.45
C TYR A 52 -6.22 -2.87 8.43
N GLN A 53 -6.96 -3.01 9.52
CA GLN A 53 -7.99 -4.01 9.70
C GLN A 53 -9.27 -3.35 10.25
N VAL A 54 -10.40 -3.65 9.61
CA VAL A 54 -11.75 -3.29 10.09
C VAL A 54 -12.61 -4.56 9.98
N GLY A 55 -12.95 -5.20 11.10
CA GLY A 55 -13.61 -6.51 11.08
C GLY A 55 -12.83 -7.55 10.25
N ILE A 56 -13.45 -8.05 9.17
CA ILE A 56 -12.84 -8.98 8.20
C ILE A 56 -12.09 -8.28 7.06
N HIS A 57 -12.27 -6.97 6.90
CA HIS A 57 -11.69 -6.19 5.81
C HIS A 57 -10.24 -5.81 6.08
N ARG A 58 -9.42 -5.82 5.03
CA ARG A 58 -7.99 -5.52 5.08
C ARG A 58 -7.65 -4.42 4.08
N MET A 59 -6.83 -3.47 4.51
CA MET A 59 -6.35 -2.38 3.67
C MET A 59 -4.86 -2.20 3.89
N VAL A 60 -4.19 -1.58 2.91
CA VAL A 60 -2.80 -1.19 3.04
C VAL A 60 -2.60 0.21 2.48
N LYS A 61 -1.95 1.06 3.26
CA LYS A 61 -1.44 2.36 2.83
C LYS A 61 0.06 2.25 2.66
N VAL A 62 0.57 2.84 1.60
CA VAL A 62 2.00 2.97 1.34
C VAL A 62 2.29 4.44 1.14
N ASP A 63 3.25 4.94 1.89
CA ASP A 63 3.76 6.30 1.81
C ASP A 63 5.19 6.28 1.25
N LEU A 64 5.50 7.26 0.41
CA LEU A 64 6.87 7.55 -0.01
C LEU A 64 7.44 8.63 0.93
N PRO A 65 8.34 8.30 1.87
CA PRO A 65 8.77 9.24 2.90
C PRO A 65 9.42 10.49 2.31
N GLU A 66 9.23 11.64 2.97
CA GLU A 66 9.80 12.92 2.52
C GLU A 66 11.33 12.88 2.40
N GLN A 67 12.00 12.17 3.31
CA GLN A 67 13.45 11.94 3.24
C GLN A 67 13.89 11.29 1.92
N VAL A 68 13.07 10.42 1.31
CA VAL A 68 13.38 9.84 0.00
C VAL A 68 13.36 10.93 -1.07
N LEU A 69 12.38 11.85 -1.00
CA LEU A 69 12.28 12.98 -1.94
C LEU A 69 13.44 13.95 -1.80
N GLU A 70 13.90 14.19 -0.57
CA GLU A 70 15.08 14.99 -0.29
C GLU A 70 16.36 14.34 -0.82
N ASN A 71 16.51 13.03 -0.58
CA ASN A 71 17.68 12.26 -1.02
C ASN A 71 17.83 12.21 -2.55
N LEU A 72 16.75 12.34 -3.31
CA LEU A 72 16.80 12.47 -4.78
C LEU A 72 17.56 13.73 -5.25
N LYS A 73 17.63 14.76 -4.40
CA LYS A 73 18.36 16.02 -4.64
C LYS A 73 19.81 15.97 -4.16
N SER A 74 20.23 14.86 -3.53
CA SER A 74 21.57 14.71 -2.98
C SER A 74 22.65 14.73 -4.07
N LYS A 75 23.79 15.34 -3.76
CA LYS A 75 25.02 15.28 -4.59
C LYS A 75 25.77 13.94 -4.42
N ASN A 76 25.48 13.20 -3.35
CA ASN A 76 26.07 11.89 -3.13
C ASN A 76 25.34 10.85 -4.01
N ALA A 77 26.07 10.25 -4.94
CA ALA A 77 25.52 9.30 -5.92
C ALA A 77 24.88 8.07 -5.27
N ALA A 78 25.46 7.53 -4.20
CA ALA A 78 24.91 6.35 -3.52
C ALA A 78 23.57 6.67 -2.83
N ILE A 79 23.47 7.82 -2.16
CA ILE A 79 22.23 8.28 -1.52
C ILE A 79 21.15 8.52 -2.57
N LYS A 80 21.49 9.20 -3.67
CA LYS A 80 20.57 9.49 -4.76
C LYS A 80 20.07 8.22 -5.44
N ASN A 81 20.97 7.27 -5.74
CA ASN A 81 20.60 6.00 -6.38
C ASN A 81 19.66 5.18 -5.51
N LYS A 82 19.95 5.06 -4.20
CA LYS A 82 19.05 4.38 -3.25
C LYS A 82 17.67 5.03 -3.21
N ALA A 83 17.60 6.37 -3.21
CA ALA A 83 16.33 7.08 -3.24
C ALA A 83 15.55 6.88 -4.55
N MET A 84 16.26 6.80 -5.70
CA MET A 84 15.66 6.47 -6.98
C MET A 84 15.07 5.05 -7.00
N GLU A 85 15.76 4.07 -6.41
CA GLU A 85 15.29 2.69 -6.27
C GLU A 85 14.05 2.61 -5.39
N THR A 86 14.05 3.25 -4.21
CA THR A 86 12.88 3.30 -3.32
C THR A 86 11.69 3.98 -3.99
N ARG A 87 11.90 5.10 -4.70
CA ARG A 87 10.83 5.76 -5.47
C ARG A 87 10.29 4.86 -6.59
N LYS A 88 11.18 4.15 -7.30
CA LYS A 88 10.76 3.19 -8.34
C LYS A 88 9.89 2.10 -7.71
N LEU A 89 10.30 1.54 -6.58
CA LEU A 89 9.55 0.51 -5.85
C LEU A 89 8.16 1.01 -5.44
N PHE A 90 8.04 2.25 -4.95
CA PHE A 90 6.74 2.87 -4.63
C PHE A 90 5.79 2.87 -5.83
N TYR A 91 6.24 3.34 -6.99
CA TYR A 91 5.42 3.39 -8.19
C TYR A 91 5.12 1.99 -8.75
N THR A 92 6.05 1.03 -8.61
CA THR A 92 5.80 -0.37 -8.96
C THR A 92 4.70 -0.98 -8.08
N ALA A 93 4.74 -0.74 -6.76
CA ALA A 93 3.72 -1.19 -5.84
C ALA A 93 2.35 -0.55 -6.13
N GLN A 94 2.32 0.75 -6.45
CA GLN A 94 1.13 1.46 -6.86
C GLN A 94 0.53 0.90 -8.16
N SER A 95 1.37 0.64 -9.17
CA SER A 95 0.93 0.04 -10.44
C SER A 95 0.37 -1.36 -10.23
N SER A 96 1.07 -2.20 -9.47
CA SER A 96 0.63 -3.56 -9.13
C SER A 96 -0.71 -3.55 -8.38
N ALA A 97 -0.92 -2.59 -7.47
CA ALA A 97 -2.21 -2.40 -6.81
C ALA A 97 -3.32 -2.02 -7.81
N SER A 98 -3.02 -1.15 -8.78
CA SER A 98 -3.96 -0.76 -9.83
C SER A 98 -4.36 -1.94 -10.71
N ASP A 99 -3.37 -2.73 -11.16
CA ASP A 99 -3.59 -3.90 -12.02
C ASP A 99 -4.35 -5.03 -11.31
N PHE A 100 -4.14 -5.19 -10.01
CA PHE A 100 -4.88 -6.15 -9.20
C PHE A 100 -6.35 -5.72 -9.02
N ASN A 101 -6.57 -4.43 -8.78
CA ASN A 101 -7.89 -3.89 -8.44
C ASN A 101 -8.84 -3.72 -9.64
N THR A 102 -8.39 -3.95 -10.87
CA THR A 102 -9.24 -3.95 -12.08
C THR A 102 -9.87 -5.30 -12.38
N LYS A 103 -9.50 -6.35 -11.64
CA LYS A 103 -10.06 -7.70 -11.79
C LYS A 103 -11.34 -7.87 -10.97
N ASP A 104 -12.26 -8.71 -11.44
CA ASP A 104 -13.52 -9.01 -10.74
C ASP A 104 -13.27 -9.64 -9.36
N TYR A 105 -14.07 -9.23 -8.37
CA TYR A 105 -13.98 -9.75 -7.01
C TYR A 105 -14.37 -11.23 -6.97
N LYS A 106 -13.54 -12.03 -6.30
CA LYS A 106 -13.79 -13.44 -6.04
C LYS A 106 -13.38 -13.76 -4.62
N LEU A 107 -14.31 -14.29 -3.82
CA LEU A 107 -14.14 -14.54 -2.38
C LEU A 107 -12.84 -15.28 -2.03
N LEU A 108 -12.41 -16.24 -2.84
CA LEU A 108 -11.22 -17.08 -2.59
C LEU A 108 -9.98 -16.69 -3.41
N GLU A 109 -10.09 -15.76 -4.36
CA GLU A 109 -8.99 -15.43 -5.28
C GLU A 109 -8.65 -13.94 -5.23
N ASN A 110 -9.64 -13.09 -5.44
CA ASN A 110 -9.48 -11.66 -5.60
C ASN A 110 -10.33 -10.92 -4.55
N ASN A 111 -9.73 -10.65 -3.39
CA ASN A 111 -10.39 -10.05 -2.24
C ASN A 111 -9.44 -9.07 -1.52
N CYS A 112 -9.90 -8.48 -0.42
CA CYS A 112 -9.14 -7.49 0.34
C CYS A 112 -7.80 -8.04 0.87
N VAL A 113 -7.74 -9.33 1.25
CA VAL A 113 -6.53 -9.98 1.76
C VAL A 113 -5.52 -10.18 0.63
N SER A 114 -5.95 -10.71 -0.53
CA SER A 114 -5.06 -10.93 -1.66
C SER A 114 -4.58 -9.62 -2.29
N ALA A 115 -5.39 -8.55 -2.27
CA ALA A 115 -4.96 -7.22 -2.69
C ALA A 115 -3.83 -6.66 -1.81
N VAL A 116 -3.98 -6.76 -0.48
CA VAL A 116 -2.93 -6.36 0.46
C VAL A 116 -1.67 -7.21 0.27
N ALA A 117 -1.81 -8.53 0.17
CA ALA A 117 -0.70 -9.44 -0.04
C ALA A 117 0.05 -9.15 -1.34
N ASN A 118 -0.66 -8.80 -2.43
CA ASN A 118 -0.05 -8.43 -3.70
C ASN A 118 0.84 -7.20 -3.58
N VAL A 119 0.39 -6.17 -2.85
CA VAL A 119 1.21 -4.97 -2.59
C VAL A 119 2.45 -5.32 -1.77
N LEU A 120 2.28 -6.06 -0.66
CA LEU A 120 3.39 -6.44 0.20
C LEU A 120 4.42 -7.30 -0.53
N ASN A 121 3.98 -8.30 -1.30
CA ASN A 121 4.85 -9.13 -2.14
C ASN A 121 5.53 -8.35 -3.27
N THR A 122 4.94 -7.25 -3.73
CA THR A 122 5.58 -6.36 -4.71
C THR A 122 6.71 -5.56 -4.06
N ILE A 123 6.52 -5.11 -2.82
CA ILE A 123 7.51 -4.33 -2.06
C ILE A 123 8.66 -5.22 -1.56
N GLU A 124 8.31 -6.38 -1.01
CA GLU A 124 9.25 -7.36 -0.51
C GLU A 124 8.81 -8.76 -0.96
N PRO A 125 9.28 -9.21 -2.14
CA PRO A 125 8.99 -10.55 -2.62
C PRO A 125 9.46 -11.58 -1.59
N PRO A 126 8.68 -12.64 -1.33
CA PRO A 126 9.13 -13.70 -0.43
C PRO A 126 10.48 -14.21 -0.91
N VAL A 127 11.43 -14.29 0.03
CA VAL A 127 12.71 -14.96 -0.22
C VAL A 127 12.35 -16.38 -0.63
N ARG A 128 12.58 -16.72 -1.91
CA ARG A 128 12.52 -18.09 -2.36
C ARG A 128 13.64 -18.82 -1.63
N TRP A 129 13.32 -19.49 -0.53
CA TRP A 129 14.16 -20.57 -0.04
C TRP A 129 14.22 -21.57 -1.18
N GLY A 130 15.40 -21.66 -1.80
CA GLY A 130 15.61 -22.42 -3.02
C GLY A 130 15.20 -23.88 -2.86
N THR A 131 14.60 -24.40 -3.93
CA THR A 131 14.76 -25.80 -4.35
C THR A 131 16.24 -26.15 -4.50
#